data_AF-Q6Y5M2-F1
#
_entry.id   AF-Q6Y5M2-F1
#
_cell.length_a   1.000
_cell.length_b   1.000
_cell.length_c   1.000
_cell.angle_alpha   90.00
_cell.angle_beta   90.00
_cell.angle_gamma   90.00
#
_symmetry.space_group_name_H-M   'P 1'
#
loop_
_entity.id
_entity.type
_entity.pdbx_description
1 polymer ?
#
loop_
_entity_poly.entity_id
_entity_poly.type
_entity_poly.pdbx_seq_one_letter_code
_entity_poly.pdbx_strand_id
1 'polypeptide(L)'
;HSMIGRTEYQNVSGTRCATDFVELPSILMELFLTSPTVLSLFDTDSISATRNTVNHHEDACRHIDAYSQMMLAVLDQVYHSPAVLDSTFDTTAELAKLHDLRGLILHVPGTSFQTQFGHLY
;
A
#
# COMPACT_ATOMS: atom_id res chain seq x y z
N HIS A 1 -14.93 0.72 -10.57
CA HIS A 1 -15.59 1.47 -9.48
C HIS A 1 -16.42 2.64 -10.04
N SER A 2 -15.80 3.63 -10.69
CA SER A 2 -16.49 4.89 -11.07
C SER A 2 -17.62 4.76 -12.09
N MET A 3 -17.45 3.91 -13.12
CA MET A 3 -18.39 3.84 -14.25
C MET A 3 -19.64 2.98 -13.98
N ILE A 4 -19.53 2.00 -13.09
CA ILE A 4 -20.57 0.99 -12.84
C ILE A 4 -21.33 1.22 -11.53
N GLY A 5 -20.87 2.18 -10.70
CA GLY A 5 -21.55 2.57 -9.47
C GLY A 5 -22.93 3.15 -9.79
N ARG A 6 -23.97 2.56 -9.23
CA ARG A 6 -25.35 3.03 -9.36
C ARG A 6 -25.77 3.72 -8.07
N THR A 7 -25.77 5.04 -8.09
CA THR A 7 -26.24 5.86 -6.97
C THR A 7 -27.24 6.90 -7.47
N GLU A 8 -28.21 7.23 -6.64
CA GLU A 8 -29.23 8.24 -6.98
C GLU A 8 -28.71 9.67 -6.83
N TYR A 9 -27.65 9.86 -6.03
CA TYR A 9 -27.06 11.17 -5.77
C TYR A 9 -25.60 11.25 -6.24
N GLN A 10 -25.22 12.41 -6.77
CA GLN A 10 -23.87 12.67 -7.30
C GLN A 10 -22.80 12.75 -6.21
N ASN A 11 -23.14 13.21 -5.01
CA ASN A 11 -22.22 13.33 -3.88
C ASN A 11 -21.69 11.99 -3.38
N VAL A 12 -22.38 10.88 -3.69
CA VAL A 12 -21.99 9.51 -3.34
C VAL A 12 -21.66 8.67 -4.58
N SER A 13 -21.59 9.28 -5.76
CA SER A 13 -21.34 8.54 -7.00
C SER A 13 -19.86 8.28 -7.23
N GLY A 14 -19.59 7.18 -7.93
CA GLY A 14 -18.25 6.78 -8.35
C GLY A 14 -17.41 6.22 -7.20
N THR A 15 -16.20 6.73 -7.01
CA THR A 15 -15.27 6.34 -5.93
C THR A 15 -15.48 7.14 -4.64
N ARG A 16 -16.59 7.91 -4.53
CA ARG A 16 -16.93 8.67 -3.33
C ARG A 16 -17.51 7.75 -2.25
N CYS A 17 -16.66 6.91 -1.70
CA CYS A 17 -16.94 6.06 -0.54
C CYS A 17 -16.00 6.43 0.62
N ALA A 18 -16.05 5.68 1.71
CA ALA A 18 -15.05 5.80 2.77
C ALA A 18 -13.65 5.61 2.18
N THR A 19 -12.70 6.48 2.55
CA THR A 19 -11.36 6.56 1.94
C THR A 19 -10.55 5.28 2.17
N ASP A 20 -10.76 4.61 3.30
CA ASP A 20 -10.16 3.31 3.62
C ASP A 20 -10.73 2.15 2.79
N PHE A 21 -11.84 2.36 2.08
CA PHE A 21 -12.51 1.37 1.24
C PHE A 21 -12.34 1.60 -0.27
N VAL A 22 -11.88 2.79 -0.66
CA VAL A 22 -11.88 3.22 -2.07
C VAL A 22 -11.01 2.35 -2.97
N GLU A 23 -9.92 1.82 -2.42
CA GLU A 23 -8.94 0.98 -3.13
C GLU A 23 -9.35 -0.48 -3.25
N LEU A 24 -10.39 -0.93 -2.52
CA LEU A 24 -10.79 -2.34 -2.55
C LEU A 24 -11.02 -2.87 -3.97
N PRO A 25 -11.72 -2.16 -4.88
CA PRO A 25 -11.88 -2.63 -6.24
C PRO A 25 -10.58 -2.72 -7.03
N SER A 26 -9.61 -1.82 -6.81
CA SER A 26 -8.30 -1.86 -7.45
C SER A 26 -7.53 -3.10 -7.01
N ILE A 27 -7.42 -3.32 -5.70
CA ILE A 27 -6.73 -4.49 -5.12
C ILE A 27 -7.39 -5.79 -5.58
N LEU A 28 -8.72 -5.84 -5.65
CA LEU A 28 -9.43 -7.01 -6.17
C LEU A 28 -9.08 -7.31 -7.63
N MET A 29 -8.95 -6.28 -8.47
CA MET A 29 -8.55 -6.45 -9.86
C MET A 29 -7.10 -6.94 -10.00
N GLU A 30 -6.20 -6.51 -9.13
CA GLU A 30 -4.83 -7.05 -9.06
C GLU A 30 -4.85 -8.54 -8.66
N LEU A 31 -5.68 -8.93 -7.70
CA LEU A 31 -5.84 -10.34 -7.30
C LEU A 31 -6.33 -11.22 -8.46
N PHE A 32 -7.19 -10.73 -9.36
CA PHE A 32 -7.61 -11.49 -10.53
C PHE A 32 -6.42 -11.88 -11.44
N LEU A 33 -5.36 -11.07 -11.49
CA LEU A 33 -4.15 -11.38 -12.26
C LEU A 33 -3.32 -12.53 -11.68
N THR A 34 -3.64 -13.00 -10.47
CA THR A 34 -3.03 -14.23 -9.92
C THR A 34 -3.70 -15.50 -10.46
N SER A 35 -4.88 -15.40 -11.07
CA SER A 35 -5.62 -16.55 -11.59
C SER A 35 -5.07 -16.99 -12.95
N PRO A 36 -4.67 -18.26 -13.12
CA PRO A 36 -4.16 -18.75 -14.40
C PRO A 36 -5.25 -18.73 -15.49
N THR A 37 -6.53 -18.88 -15.11
CA THR A 37 -7.69 -18.76 -16.00
C THR A 37 -7.89 -17.34 -16.51
N VAL A 38 -7.58 -16.33 -15.69
CA VAL A 38 -7.65 -14.93 -16.13
C VAL A 38 -6.45 -14.61 -17.02
N LEU A 39 -5.25 -15.05 -16.62
CA LEU A 39 -4.03 -14.85 -17.40
C LEU A 39 -4.07 -15.51 -18.79
N SER A 40 -4.79 -16.62 -18.96
CA SER A 40 -4.94 -17.25 -20.28
C SER A 40 -5.75 -16.40 -21.26
N LEU A 41 -6.62 -15.50 -20.79
CA LEU A 41 -7.36 -14.57 -21.65
C LEU A 41 -6.44 -13.55 -22.33
N PHE A 42 -5.24 -13.34 -21.80
CA PHE A 42 -4.24 -12.43 -22.35
C PHE A 42 -3.16 -13.14 -23.20
N ASP A 43 -3.25 -14.46 -23.38
CA ASP A 43 -2.33 -15.24 -24.22
C ASP A 43 -2.80 -15.27 -25.67
N THR A 44 -2.24 -14.38 -26.51
CA THR A 44 -2.64 -14.24 -27.91
C THR A 44 -2.12 -15.34 -28.83
N ASP A 45 -1.03 -16.01 -28.47
CA ASP A 45 -0.30 -16.88 -29.42
C ASP A 45 -0.53 -18.37 -29.19
N SER A 46 -1.18 -18.80 -28.10
CA SER A 46 -1.48 -20.22 -27.79
C SER A 46 -0.26 -21.17 -27.80
N ILE A 47 0.97 -20.63 -27.82
CA ILE A 47 2.23 -21.39 -27.77
C ILE A 47 2.47 -21.95 -26.35
N SER A 48 1.77 -21.42 -25.35
CA SER A 48 1.99 -21.70 -23.93
C SER A 48 1.01 -22.73 -23.36
N ALA A 49 0.75 -23.83 -24.06
CA ALA A 49 0.08 -25.01 -23.48
C ALA A 49 0.95 -25.76 -22.44
N THR A 50 2.12 -25.21 -22.08
CA THR A 50 3.08 -25.75 -21.11
C THR A 50 3.21 -24.86 -19.86
N ARG A 51 2.12 -24.22 -19.41
CA ARG A 51 2.09 -23.34 -18.20
C ARG A 51 1.94 -24.07 -16.86
N ASN A 52 2.53 -25.25 -16.69
CA ASN A 52 2.69 -25.82 -15.34
C ASN A 52 3.69 -25.04 -14.47
N THR A 53 4.26 -23.94 -14.98
CA THR A 53 5.31 -23.13 -14.35
C THR A 53 4.90 -21.69 -14.02
N VAL A 54 3.72 -21.21 -14.43
CA VAL A 54 3.41 -19.75 -14.41
C VAL A 54 2.95 -19.23 -13.04
N ASN A 55 2.46 -20.09 -12.13
CA ASN A 55 1.77 -19.63 -10.92
C ASN A 55 2.43 -19.98 -9.58
N HIS A 56 3.73 -20.29 -9.57
CA HIS A 56 4.50 -20.38 -8.32
C HIS A 56 5.31 -19.13 -8.00
N HIS A 57 5.04 -18.02 -8.69
CA HIS A 57 5.64 -16.73 -8.38
C HIS A 57 4.94 -16.11 -7.17
N GLU A 58 5.10 -16.72 -5.99
CA GLU A 58 4.93 -15.95 -4.75
C GLU A 58 6.03 -14.88 -4.77
N ASP A 59 5.62 -13.61 -4.77
CA ASP A 59 6.55 -12.51 -4.66
C ASP A 59 7.34 -12.66 -3.36
N ALA A 60 8.63 -12.97 -3.50
CA ALA A 60 9.54 -13.16 -2.38
C ALA A 60 9.64 -11.91 -1.49
N CYS A 61 9.31 -10.73 -2.05
CA CYS A 61 9.37 -9.45 -1.35
C CYS A 61 8.04 -9.03 -0.72
N ARG A 62 6.93 -9.76 -0.93
CA ARG A 62 5.58 -9.40 -0.44
C ARG A 62 5.57 -9.01 1.05
N HIS A 63 6.31 -9.75 1.88
CA HIS A 63 6.37 -9.49 3.31
C HIS A 63 7.20 -8.24 3.66
N ILE A 64 8.26 -7.96 2.88
CA ILE A 64 9.09 -6.76 3.03
C ILE A 64 8.30 -5.52 2.61
N ASP A 65 7.53 -5.62 1.54
CA ASP A 65 6.68 -4.52 1.07
C ASP A 65 5.56 -4.24 2.07
N ALA A 66 4.87 -5.29 2.55
CA ALA A 66 3.84 -5.15 3.57
C ALA A 66 4.39 -4.53 4.86
N TYR A 67 5.58 -4.95 5.29
CA TYR A 67 6.29 -4.34 6.41
C TYR A 67 6.57 -2.85 6.15
N SER A 68 7.07 -2.50 4.96
CA SER A 68 7.41 -1.11 4.62
C SER A 68 6.15 -0.22 4.62
N GLN A 69 5.04 -0.71 4.05
CA GLN A 69 3.75 -0.03 4.08
C GLN A 69 3.22 0.15 5.52
N MET A 70 3.37 -0.87 6.37
CA MET A 70 2.98 -0.79 7.77
C MET A 70 3.79 0.24 8.55
N MET A 71 5.11 0.30 8.33
CA MET A 71 5.97 1.30 8.96
C MET A 71 5.56 2.72 8.58
N LEU A 72 5.27 2.97 7.30
CA LEU A 72 4.78 4.28 6.84
C LEU A 72 3.40 4.64 7.40
N ALA A 73 2.48 3.66 7.45
CA ALA A 73 1.15 3.87 8.03
C ALA A 73 1.22 4.19 9.53
N VAL A 74 2.06 3.49 10.30
CA VAL A 74 2.26 3.79 11.72
C VAL A 74 2.90 5.16 11.91
N LEU A 75 3.89 5.50 11.08
CA LEU A 75 4.54 6.81 11.13
C LEU A 75 3.53 7.95 10.88
N ASP A 76 2.68 7.79 9.86
CA ASP A 76 1.60 8.73 9.56
C ASP A 76 0.67 8.93 10.76
N GLN A 77 0.25 7.84 11.41
CA GLN A 77 -0.57 7.91 12.62
C GLN A 77 0.12 8.63 13.77
N VAL A 78 1.43 8.44 13.97
CA VAL A 78 2.21 9.14 15.00
C VAL A 78 2.25 10.65 14.72
N TYR A 79 2.50 11.03 13.47
CA TYR A 79 2.58 12.45 13.07
C TYR A 79 1.22 13.17 13.05
N HIS A 80 0.12 12.43 13.03
CA HIS A 80 -1.23 12.97 13.18
C HIS A 80 -1.85 12.72 14.56
N SER A 81 -1.04 12.30 15.53
CA SER A 81 -1.46 12.10 16.92
C SER A 81 -1.29 13.36 17.77
N PRO A 82 -1.91 13.44 18.96
CA PRO A 82 -1.70 14.56 19.88
C PRO A 82 -0.24 14.76 20.34
N ALA A 83 0.66 13.79 20.09
CA ALA A 83 2.08 13.93 20.43
C ALA A 83 2.73 15.15 19.77
N VAL A 84 2.24 15.57 18.61
CA VAL A 84 2.75 16.76 17.90
C VAL A 84 2.49 18.09 18.61
N LEU A 85 1.62 18.09 19.62
CA LEU A 85 1.33 19.28 20.43
C LEU A 85 2.41 19.55 21.50
N ASP A 86 3.31 18.58 21.74
CA ASP A 86 4.44 18.77 22.63
C ASP A 86 5.48 19.71 21.97
N SER A 87 5.91 20.73 22.71
CA SER A 87 6.97 21.66 22.28
C SER A 87 8.31 21.01 21.95
N THR A 88 8.54 19.78 22.43
CA THR A 88 9.76 19.00 22.22
C THR A 88 9.62 17.97 21.11
N PHE A 89 8.49 17.94 20.40
CA PHE A 89 8.23 16.98 19.34
C PHE A 89 9.21 17.14 18.17
N ASP A 90 9.86 16.04 17.81
CA ASP A 90 10.77 15.96 16.67
C ASP A 90 10.35 14.78 15.78
N THR A 91 9.98 15.07 14.53
CA THR A 91 9.56 14.08 13.55
C THR A 91 10.67 13.06 13.26
N THR A 92 11.93 13.51 13.18
CA THR A 92 13.08 12.64 12.89
C THR A 92 13.35 11.72 14.08
N ALA A 93 13.22 12.23 15.30
CA ALA A 93 13.38 11.42 16.51
C ALA A 93 12.30 10.33 16.61
N GLU A 94 11.04 10.65 16.31
CA GLU A 94 9.96 9.64 16.31
C GLU A 94 10.12 8.62 15.16
N LEU A 95 10.61 9.04 13.99
CA LEU A 95 10.99 8.11 12.91
C LEU A 95 12.09 7.14 13.39
N ALA A 96 13.15 7.69 14.00
CA ALA A 96 14.27 6.90 14.50
C ALA A 96 13.81 5.87 15.53
N LYS A 97 13.02 6.31 16.51
CA LYS A 97 12.41 5.48 17.55
C LYS A 97 11.52 4.38 16.98
N LEU A 98 10.71 4.68 15.97
CA LEU A 98 9.87 3.67 15.31
C LEU A 98 10.72 2.59 14.62
N HIS A 99 11.75 3.01 13.87
CA HIS A 99 12.70 2.10 13.24
C HIS A 99 13.47 1.24 14.24
N ASP A 100 13.93 1.83 15.34
CA ASP A 100 14.70 1.09 16.34
C ASP A 100 13.83 0.10 17.13
N LEU A 101 12.53 0.40 17.30
CA LEU A 101 11.60 -0.41 18.09
C LEU A 101 10.93 -1.54 17.29
N ARG A 102 10.67 -1.32 16.00
CA ARG A 102 9.88 -2.21 15.15
C ARG A 102 10.54 -2.54 13.81
N GLY A 103 11.62 -1.85 13.48
CA GLY A 103 12.25 -1.97 12.18
C GLY A 103 13.15 -3.17 12.05
N LEU A 104 13.24 -3.70 10.83
CA LEU A 104 14.24 -4.72 10.46
C LEU A 104 15.65 -4.11 10.32
N ILE A 105 15.70 -2.82 10.02
CA ILE A 105 16.93 -2.03 9.83
C ILE A 105 16.83 -0.82 10.76
N LEU A 106 17.88 -0.64 11.57
CA LEU A 106 18.00 0.48 12.50
C LEU A 106 18.03 1.80 11.75
N HIS A 107 17.59 2.86 12.42
CA HIS A 107 17.66 4.19 11.85
C HIS A 107 19.12 4.61 11.61
N VAL A 108 19.38 5.23 10.45
CA VAL A 108 20.70 5.78 10.14
C VAL A 108 20.73 7.25 10.56
N PRO A 109 21.58 7.62 11.54
CA PRO A 109 21.65 9.01 12.02
C PRO A 109 21.98 10.00 10.90
N GLY A 110 21.37 11.18 10.96
CA GLY A 110 21.55 12.24 9.95
C GLY A 110 20.67 12.07 8.71
N THR A 111 19.76 11.09 8.70
CA THR A 111 18.76 10.92 7.64
C THR A 111 17.40 11.47 8.06
N SER A 112 16.64 11.98 7.10
CA SER A 112 15.31 12.55 7.32
C SER A 112 14.35 12.14 6.19
N PHE A 113 14.19 10.83 6.00
CA PHE A 113 13.38 10.26 4.91
C PHE A 113 11.93 10.76 4.93
N GLN A 114 11.37 11.05 6.10
CA GLN A 114 10.00 11.53 6.22
C GLN A 114 9.73 12.82 5.42
N THR A 115 10.76 13.61 5.11
CA THR A 115 10.64 14.80 4.24
C THR A 115 10.30 14.46 2.79
N GLN A 116 10.52 13.21 2.37
CA GLN A 116 10.18 12.69 1.04
C GLN A 116 8.85 11.94 1.04
N PHE A 117 8.21 11.77 2.20
CA PHE A 117 6.94 11.06 2.29
C PHE A 117 5.78 11.99 1.93
N GLY A 118 5.55 12.14 0.62
CA GLY A 118 4.56 13.09 0.09
C GLY A 118 3.11 12.84 0.50
N HIS A 119 2.77 11.66 1.04
CA HIS A 119 1.41 11.38 1.53
C HIS A 119 1.09 12.05 2.87
N LEU A 120 2.09 12.63 3.54
CA LEU A 120 1.88 13.40 4.76
C LEU A 120 1.19 14.76 4.52
N TYR A 121 1.12 15.25 3.27
CA TYR A 121 0.68 16.61 2.93
C TYR A 121 -0.25 16.66 1.71
#